data_AF-A0A2D7W1X8-F1
#
_entry.id   AF-A0A2D7W1X8-F1
#
_cell.length_a   1.000
_cell.length_b   1.000
_cell.length_c   1.000
_cell.angle_alpha   90.00
_cell.angle_beta   90.00
_cell.angle_gamma   90.00
#
_symmetry.space_group_name_H-M   'P 1'
#
loop_
_entity.id
_entity.type
_entity.pdbx_description
1 polymer ?
#
loop_
_entity_poly.entity_id
_entity_poly.type
_entity_poly.pdbx_seq_one_letter_code
_entity_poly.pdbx_strand_id
1 'polypeptide(L)'
;MTTHHDTHATMLVTLSGRDRPGITRDLFTACSAQAVAVTDVDQIVMRDRLTIAASVDGAIAELERLRPAIEQMAHRSSMDCTISIEEKAAPSTRNLGVPHFQVTVMSPRLVPEAIAKITDVIADNGGNIDRIRRIAKYPVTAVSFEGRGAEPDFIRRPLAELASSLSVDVAVQERHLHTRGQYLVVLDVDSTVIQDEVIDLLAAQSGRHDEVAAVTAKAMSGEIDFTESLHQRVALLEGLPESVLDTVRQQIRLTPGARTFCRTLNRLGYRIAFVSGGFGQVISPLANELGVVEIRANTLEVDGGYLTGRVVGDIVDRPGKRKVLEELAVRFGIPRHRTIAIGDGANDVDMLEAAGLGIAFNAKPAARAVADTSVSAPYLDSVLFLMGITRDEIERADSLDGITAPETTSSGDSHP
;
A
#
# COMPACT_ATOMS: atom_id res chain seq x y z
N MET A 1 -34.46 28.77 46.68
CA MET A 1 -34.01 28.48 45.31
C MET A 1 -32.89 27.45 45.41
N THR A 2 -33.27 26.18 45.49
CA THR A 2 -32.35 25.05 45.39
C THR A 2 -32.04 24.86 43.91
N THR A 3 -30.84 25.21 43.49
CA THR A 3 -30.29 24.84 42.19
C THR A 3 -30.20 23.32 42.14
N HIS A 4 -31.20 22.66 41.55
CA HIS A 4 -31.06 21.28 41.10
C HIS A 4 -29.84 21.26 40.16
N HIS A 5 -28.74 20.67 40.60
CA HIS A 5 -27.73 20.21 39.66
C HIS A 5 -28.43 19.10 38.87
N ASP A 6 -28.91 19.41 37.66
CA ASP A 6 -29.29 18.37 36.72
C ASP A 6 -28.02 17.59 36.43
N THR A 7 -27.91 16.42 37.04
CA THR A 7 -26.80 15.51 36.79
C THR A 7 -26.88 15.11 35.31
N HIS A 8 -25.90 15.56 34.54
CA HIS A 8 -25.73 15.17 33.14
C HIS A 8 -25.07 13.80 33.07
N ALA A 9 -25.49 13.01 32.09
CA ALA A 9 -24.92 11.69 31.81
C ALA A 9 -24.86 11.47 30.29
N THR A 10 -24.17 10.41 29.88
CA THR A 10 -24.14 9.93 28.51
C THR A 10 -24.91 8.61 28.43
N MET A 11 -25.88 8.53 27.52
CA MET A 11 -26.53 7.28 27.13
C MET A 11 -25.79 6.69 25.93
N LEU A 12 -25.32 5.45 26.03
CA LEU A 12 -24.83 4.67 24.90
C LEU A 12 -25.92 3.74 24.41
N VAL A 13 -26.30 3.88 23.14
CA VAL A 13 -27.31 3.07 22.47
C VAL A 13 -26.64 2.23 21.41
N THR A 14 -26.75 0.91 21.51
CA THR A 14 -26.27 -0.03 20.49
C THR A 14 -27.44 -0.80 19.92
N LEU A 15 -27.65 -0.70 18.61
CA LEU A 15 -28.60 -1.53 17.87
C LEU A 15 -27.86 -2.49 16.95
N SER A 16 -28.22 -3.76 16.97
CA SER A 16 -27.68 -4.77 16.05
C SER A 16 -28.77 -5.66 15.46
N GLY A 17 -28.68 -5.99 14.18
CA GLY A 17 -29.69 -6.81 13.52
C GLY A 17 -29.56 -6.86 12.01
N ARG A 18 -30.63 -7.22 11.31
CA ARG A 18 -30.65 -7.23 9.84
C ARG A 18 -30.76 -5.79 9.32
N ASP A 19 -29.90 -5.43 8.39
CA ASP A 19 -29.90 -4.10 7.78
C ASP A 19 -31.18 -3.85 6.96
N ARG A 20 -31.66 -2.61 7.02
CA ARG A 20 -32.75 -2.09 6.20
C ARG A 20 -32.75 -0.57 6.18
N PRO A 21 -33.24 0.05 5.09
CA PRO A 21 -33.43 1.49 5.03
C PRO A 21 -34.29 2.00 6.18
N GLY A 22 -33.86 3.12 6.80
CA GLY A 22 -34.65 3.85 7.78
C GLY A 22 -34.31 3.60 9.26
N ILE A 23 -33.52 2.58 9.62
CA ILE A 23 -33.18 2.31 11.03
C ILE A 23 -32.51 3.52 11.70
N THR A 24 -31.50 4.11 11.05
CA THR A 24 -30.79 5.29 11.55
C THR A 24 -31.75 6.48 11.73
N ARG A 25 -32.65 6.71 10.77
CA ARG A 25 -33.68 7.76 10.85
C ARG A 25 -34.59 7.52 12.06
N ASP A 26 -35.09 6.29 12.21
CA ASP A 26 -36.06 5.94 13.24
C ASP A 26 -35.45 6.06 14.64
N LEU A 27 -34.17 5.70 14.82
CA LEU A 27 -33.41 5.94 16.04
C LEU A 27 -33.37 7.42 16.41
N PHE A 28 -32.86 8.28 15.53
CA PHE A 28 -32.70 9.69 15.86
C PHE A 28 -34.04 10.44 15.91
N THR A 29 -35.07 9.93 15.24
CA THR A 29 -36.45 10.41 15.44
C THR A 29 -36.93 10.12 16.86
N ALA A 30 -36.66 8.94 17.40
CA ALA A 30 -36.97 8.63 18.80
C ALA A 30 -36.21 9.55 19.78
N CYS A 31 -34.94 9.84 19.50
CA CYS A 31 -34.12 10.77 20.30
C CYS A 31 -34.62 12.22 20.27
N SER A 32 -35.13 12.68 19.12
CA SER A 32 -35.55 14.07 18.93
C SER A 32 -36.70 14.56 19.83
N ALA A 33 -37.39 13.64 20.50
CA ALA A 33 -38.47 13.96 21.43
C ALA A 33 -38.00 14.49 22.79
N GLN A 34 -36.71 14.40 23.11
CA GLN A 34 -36.11 14.88 24.37
C GLN A 34 -35.02 15.92 24.09
N ALA A 35 -34.68 16.77 25.07
CA ALA A 35 -33.63 17.79 24.93
C ALA A 35 -32.21 17.23 25.09
N VAL A 36 -31.90 16.20 24.29
CA VAL A 36 -30.63 15.49 24.32
C VAL A 36 -29.76 15.87 23.12
N ALA A 37 -28.44 15.70 23.24
CA ALA A 37 -27.47 16.00 22.19
C ALA A 37 -26.71 14.74 21.77
N VAL A 38 -26.63 14.47 20.47
CA VAL A 38 -25.80 13.39 19.95
C VAL A 38 -24.33 13.79 20.03
N THR A 39 -23.50 12.97 20.68
CA THR A 39 -22.07 13.23 20.86
C THR A 39 -21.17 12.37 20.01
N ASP A 40 -21.59 11.14 19.71
CA ASP A 40 -20.85 10.23 18.82
C ASP A 40 -21.82 9.28 18.11
N VAL A 41 -21.49 8.89 16.88
CA VAL A 41 -22.28 7.92 16.09
C VAL A 41 -21.36 7.13 15.19
N ASP A 42 -21.36 5.82 15.36
CA ASP A 42 -20.70 4.88 14.47
C ASP A 42 -21.70 3.86 13.93
N GLN A 43 -21.67 3.65 12.62
CA GLN A 43 -22.50 2.67 11.94
C GLN A 43 -21.67 1.82 11.00
N ILE A 44 -21.86 0.50 11.08
CA ILE A 44 -21.28 -0.46 10.15
C ILE A 44 -22.33 -1.44 9.65
N VAL A 45 -22.26 -1.74 8.35
CA VAL A 45 -23.05 -2.80 7.73
C VAL A 45 -22.09 -3.84 7.17
N MET A 46 -22.27 -5.10 7.55
CA MET A 46 -21.48 -6.22 7.05
C MET A 46 -22.39 -7.39 6.71
N ARG A 47 -22.44 -7.80 5.44
CA ARG A 47 -23.28 -8.92 4.94
C ARG A 47 -24.73 -8.84 5.44
N ASP A 48 -25.38 -7.70 5.19
CA ASP A 48 -26.77 -7.41 5.61
C ASP A 48 -27.00 -7.40 7.12
N ARG A 49 -25.93 -7.30 7.92
CA ARG A 49 -26.02 -7.08 9.37
C ARG A 49 -25.58 -5.67 9.69
N LEU A 50 -26.48 -4.90 10.28
CA LEU A 50 -26.24 -3.56 10.77
C LEU A 50 -25.85 -3.62 12.25
N THR A 51 -24.80 -2.88 12.60
CA THR A 51 -24.55 -2.44 13.98
C THR A 51 -24.44 -0.91 13.96
N ILE A 52 -25.24 -0.23 14.78
CA ILE A 52 -25.13 1.20 15.03
C ILE A 52 -24.94 1.43 16.52
N ALA A 53 -23.91 2.19 16.88
CA ALA A 53 -23.67 2.68 18.22
C ALA A 53 -23.80 4.21 18.20
N ALA A 54 -24.56 4.76 19.14
CA ALA A 54 -24.74 6.20 19.27
C ALA A 54 -24.63 6.62 20.74
N SER A 55 -23.84 7.66 20.98
CA SER A 55 -23.71 8.32 22.28
C SER A 55 -24.56 9.57 22.30
N VAL A 56 -25.39 9.72 23.34
CA VAL A 56 -26.34 10.81 23.49
C VAL A 56 -26.23 11.38 24.89
N ASP A 57 -25.89 12.66 25.00
CA ASP A 57 -25.74 13.39 26.27
C ASP A 57 -27.03 14.13 26.63
N GLY A 58 -27.36 14.15 27.91
CA GLY A 58 -28.54 14.87 28.42
C GLY A 58 -28.66 14.80 29.94
N ALA A 59 -29.69 15.45 30.49
CA ALA A 59 -30.03 15.25 31.90
C ALA A 59 -30.49 13.80 32.10
N ILE A 60 -30.09 13.15 33.21
CA ILE A 60 -30.46 11.74 33.48
C ILE A 60 -31.98 11.51 33.34
N ALA A 61 -32.79 12.46 33.80
CA ALA A 61 -34.25 12.37 33.71
C ALA A 61 -34.78 12.34 32.25
N GLU A 62 -34.10 13.03 31.33
CA GLU A 62 -34.44 13.02 29.90
C GLU A 62 -33.98 11.73 29.21
N LEU A 63 -32.80 11.25 29.58
CA LEU A 63 -32.27 9.97 29.10
C LEU A 63 -33.16 8.79 29.54
N GLU A 64 -33.61 8.77 30.79
CA GLU A 64 -34.55 7.72 31.24
C GLU A 64 -35.92 7.80 30.56
N ARG A 65 -36.38 9.00 30.17
CA ARG A 65 -37.59 9.15 29.33
C ARG A 65 -37.38 8.67 27.90
N LEU A 66 -36.16 8.75 27.38
CA LEU A 66 -35.81 8.33 26.03
C LEU A 66 -35.74 6.80 25.89
N ARG A 67 -35.24 6.10 26.91
CA ARG A 67 -35.01 4.64 26.89
C ARG A 67 -36.20 3.83 26.33
N PRO A 68 -37.46 3.98 26.81
CA PRO A 68 -38.58 3.19 26.30
C PRO A 68 -38.90 3.45 24.83
N ALA A 69 -38.70 4.68 24.35
CA ALA A 69 -38.96 5.03 22.95
C ALA A 69 -37.97 4.34 22.00
N ILE A 70 -36.70 4.25 22.41
CA ILE A 70 -35.66 3.53 21.66
C ILE A 70 -35.93 2.02 21.68
N GLU A 71 -36.24 1.44 22.83
CA GLU A 71 -36.54 0.02 22.96
C GLU A 71 -37.77 -0.37 22.11
N GLN A 72 -38.82 0.45 22.12
CA GLN A 72 -40.00 0.23 21.30
C GLN A 72 -39.70 0.33 19.80
N MET A 73 -38.86 1.30 19.40
CA MET A 73 -38.39 1.41 18.02
C MET A 73 -37.58 0.18 17.61
N ALA A 74 -36.64 -0.27 18.44
CA ALA A 74 -35.83 -1.45 18.18
C ALA A 74 -36.70 -2.71 18.03
N HIS A 75 -37.68 -2.90 18.92
CA HIS A 75 -38.62 -4.02 18.84
C HIS A 75 -39.44 -4.01 17.55
N ARG A 76 -40.03 -2.87 17.17
CA ARG A 76 -40.73 -2.71 15.87
C ARG A 76 -39.79 -2.97 14.70
N SER A 77 -38.51 -2.67 14.90
CA SER A 77 -37.47 -2.86 13.92
C SER A 77 -36.83 -4.26 13.93
N SER A 78 -37.26 -5.16 14.82
CA SER A 78 -36.64 -6.48 15.02
C SER A 78 -35.11 -6.38 15.18
N MET A 79 -34.66 -5.33 15.85
CA MET A 79 -33.25 -5.07 16.19
C MET A 79 -33.03 -5.43 17.65
N ASP A 80 -31.89 -6.07 17.93
CA ASP A 80 -31.39 -6.18 19.29
C ASP A 80 -30.96 -4.79 19.74
N CYS A 81 -31.25 -4.45 21.00
CA CYS A 81 -30.97 -3.13 21.56
C CYS A 81 -30.31 -3.28 22.93
N THR A 82 -29.20 -2.58 23.12
CA THR A 82 -28.54 -2.43 24.42
C THR A 82 -28.43 -0.95 24.73
N ILE A 83 -28.80 -0.55 25.95
CA ILE A 83 -28.78 0.85 26.40
C ILE A 83 -28.13 0.91 27.77
N SER A 84 -26.99 1.60 27.88
CA SER A 84 -26.36 1.98 29.16
C SER A 84 -26.41 3.49 29.35
N ILE A 85 -26.44 3.93 30.61
CA ILE A 85 -26.34 5.34 30.98
C ILE A 85 -25.17 5.47 31.96
N GLU A 86 -24.24 6.34 31.66
CA GLU A 86 -23.00 6.53 32.41
C GLU A 86 -22.91 7.98 32.90
N GLU A 87 -22.76 8.18 34.22
CA GLU A 87 -22.71 9.51 34.86
C GLU A 87 -21.42 10.28 34.57
N LYS A 88 -20.38 9.59 34.07
CA LYS A 88 -19.19 10.23 33.54
C LYS A 88 -19.35 10.34 32.04
N ALA A 89 -19.26 11.56 31.51
CA ALA A 89 -19.09 11.76 30.07
C ALA A 89 -18.04 10.77 29.57
N ALA A 90 -18.37 9.99 28.53
CA ALA A 90 -17.43 9.07 27.91
C ALA A 90 -16.08 9.81 27.76
N PRO A 91 -14.95 9.22 28.17
CA PRO A 91 -13.66 9.91 28.12
C PRO A 91 -13.53 10.49 26.72
N SER A 92 -13.49 11.83 26.65
CA SER A 92 -13.45 12.51 25.37
C SER A 92 -12.34 11.86 24.56
N THR A 93 -12.63 11.35 23.37
CA THR A 93 -11.75 10.57 22.50
C THR A 93 -10.44 11.29 22.10
N ARG A 94 -10.16 12.45 22.70
CA ARG A 94 -8.92 13.22 22.65
C ARG A 94 -7.82 12.56 23.48
N ASN A 95 -7.44 11.35 23.10
CA ASN A 95 -6.17 10.74 23.51
C ASN A 95 -5.03 11.40 22.71
N LEU A 96 -4.73 12.67 23.02
CA LEU A 96 -3.74 13.53 22.31
C LEU A 96 -2.27 13.07 22.42
N GLY A 97 -2.00 11.84 22.85
CA GLY A 97 -0.65 11.28 22.94
C GLY A 97 -0.60 9.76 22.91
N VAL A 98 -1.69 9.08 22.54
CA VAL A 98 -1.67 7.62 22.35
C VAL A 98 -1.27 7.37 20.89
N PRO A 99 -0.23 6.56 20.63
CA PRO A 99 0.19 6.27 19.27
C PRO A 99 -0.91 5.53 18.52
N HIS A 100 -1.00 5.82 17.23
CA HIS A 100 -1.94 5.18 16.32
C HIS A 100 -1.17 4.39 15.28
N PHE A 101 -1.57 3.14 15.08
CA PHE A 101 -0.96 2.26 14.11
C PHE A 101 -1.97 1.82 13.05
N GLN A 102 -1.43 1.50 11.88
CA GLN A 102 -2.12 0.73 10.85
C GLN A 102 -1.19 -0.40 10.43
N VAL A 103 -1.66 -1.64 10.58
CA VAL A 103 -0.97 -2.83 10.08
C VAL A 103 -1.76 -3.38 8.90
N THR A 104 -1.16 -3.43 7.72
CA THR A 104 -1.77 -4.08 6.56
C THR A 104 -1.10 -5.42 6.33
N VAL A 105 -1.90 -6.47 6.25
CA VAL A 105 -1.48 -7.85 6.01
C VAL A 105 -2.02 -8.30 4.67
N MET A 106 -1.18 -8.93 3.86
CA MET A 106 -1.51 -9.35 2.52
C MET A 106 -0.98 -10.75 2.21
N SER A 107 -1.81 -11.57 1.58
CA SER A 107 -1.41 -12.90 1.11
C SER A 107 -2.37 -13.40 0.04
N PRO A 108 -1.92 -14.21 -0.94
CA PRO A 108 -2.82 -14.94 -1.84
C PRO A 108 -3.85 -15.77 -1.06
N ARG A 109 -3.44 -16.33 0.09
CA ARG A 109 -4.31 -17.07 1.01
C ARG A 109 -4.01 -16.69 2.45
N LEU A 110 -4.75 -15.70 2.95
CA LEU A 110 -4.66 -15.30 4.35
C LEU A 110 -5.34 -16.33 5.26
N VAL A 111 -4.54 -17.09 6.01
CA VAL A 111 -5.03 -18.12 6.94
C VAL A 111 -5.32 -17.54 8.34
N PRO A 112 -6.27 -18.11 9.11
CA PRO A 112 -6.59 -17.62 10.45
C PRO A 112 -5.41 -17.57 11.42
N GLU A 113 -4.49 -18.54 11.33
CA GLU A 113 -3.27 -18.56 12.15
C GLU A 113 -2.41 -17.31 11.94
N ALA A 114 -2.34 -16.79 10.71
CA ALA A 114 -1.60 -15.58 10.41
C ALA A 114 -2.23 -14.36 11.06
N ILE A 115 -3.56 -14.27 11.03
CA ILE A 115 -4.29 -13.21 11.73
C ILE A 115 -4.01 -13.29 13.22
N ALA A 116 -4.17 -14.47 13.84
CA ALA A 116 -3.95 -14.66 15.28
C ALA A 116 -2.55 -14.22 15.71
N LYS A 117 -1.49 -14.72 15.06
CA LYS A 117 -0.11 -14.39 15.41
C LYS A 117 0.22 -12.90 15.21
N ILE A 118 -0.33 -12.26 14.19
CA ILE A 118 -0.15 -10.82 13.97
C ILE A 118 -0.85 -10.02 15.06
N THR A 119 -2.06 -10.43 15.45
CA THR A 119 -2.78 -9.77 16.55
C THR A 119 -2.13 -10.01 17.92
N ASP A 120 -1.48 -11.15 18.13
CA ASP A 120 -0.69 -11.43 19.35
C ASP A 120 0.47 -10.43 19.46
N VAL A 121 1.24 -10.22 18.37
CA VAL A 121 2.34 -9.24 18.37
C VAL A 121 1.84 -7.83 18.67
N ILE A 122 0.68 -7.44 18.10
CA ILE A 122 0.07 -6.13 18.39
C ILE A 122 -0.29 -6.02 19.88
N ALA A 123 -0.96 -7.04 20.43
CA ALA A 123 -1.41 -7.07 21.81
C ALA A 123 -0.26 -7.11 22.83
N ASP A 124 0.78 -7.92 22.57
CA ASP A 124 1.98 -8.04 23.41
C ASP A 124 2.76 -6.73 23.51
N ASN A 125 2.59 -5.84 22.52
CA ASN A 125 3.17 -4.49 22.51
C ASN A 125 2.18 -3.41 22.99
N GLY A 126 1.11 -3.79 23.69
CA GLY A 126 0.14 -2.86 24.27
C GLY A 126 -0.83 -2.23 23.27
N GLY A 127 -0.93 -2.78 22.05
CA GLY A 127 -1.83 -2.31 21.02
C GLY A 127 -3.25 -2.84 21.19
N ASN A 128 -4.23 -1.96 21.09
CA ASN A 128 -5.64 -2.30 20.90
C ASN A 128 -6.02 -2.10 19.43
N ILE A 129 -6.74 -3.06 18.86
CA ILE A 129 -7.27 -2.96 17.50
C ILE A 129 -8.67 -2.34 17.57
N ASP A 130 -8.80 -1.14 17.01
CA ASP A 130 -10.06 -0.41 16.98
C ASP A 130 -10.93 -0.85 15.79
N ARG A 131 -10.29 -1.20 14.66
CA ARG A 131 -11.00 -1.55 13.43
C ARG A 131 -10.20 -2.53 12.57
N ILE A 132 -10.92 -3.45 11.94
CA ILE A 132 -10.39 -4.34 10.91
C ILE A 132 -11.18 -4.11 9.62
N ARG A 133 -10.48 -3.90 8.50
CA ARG A 133 -11.11 -3.72 7.19
C ARG A 133 -10.44 -4.60 6.14
N ARG A 134 -11.24 -5.16 5.22
CA ARG A 134 -10.70 -5.75 4.00
C ARG A 134 -10.35 -4.63 3.01
N ILE A 135 -9.10 -4.61 2.55
CA ILE A 135 -8.57 -3.66 1.55
C ILE A 135 -8.74 -4.23 0.14
N ALA A 136 -8.48 -5.53 -0.02
CA ALA A 136 -8.60 -6.21 -1.31
C ALA A 136 -9.02 -7.68 -1.12
N LYS A 137 -9.75 -8.21 -2.10
CA LYS A 137 -10.00 -9.65 -2.27
C LYS A 137 -9.13 -10.25 -3.40
N TYR A 138 -8.71 -9.41 -4.35
CA TYR A 138 -7.99 -9.76 -5.57
C TYR A 138 -6.97 -8.64 -5.90
N PRO A 139 -5.80 -8.95 -6.48
CA PRO A 139 -5.28 -10.29 -6.80
C PRO A 139 -4.81 -11.09 -5.58
N VAL A 140 -4.76 -10.42 -4.43
CA VAL A 140 -4.43 -10.99 -3.12
C VAL A 140 -5.44 -10.53 -2.09
N THR A 141 -5.59 -11.32 -1.03
CA THR A 141 -6.40 -10.89 0.11
C THR A 141 -5.56 -9.94 0.95
N ALA A 142 -6.03 -8.70 1.12
CA ALA A 142 -5.41 -7.71 1.96
C ALA A 142 -6.38 -7.24 3.05
N VAL A 143 -5.92 -7.21 4.29
CA VAL A 143 -6.67 -6.79 5.48
C VAL A 143 -5.86 -5.78 6.26
N SER A 144 -6.49 -4.68 6.66
CA SER A 144 -5.89 -3.64 7.48
C SER A 144 -6.45 -3.67 8.89
N PHE A 145 -5.57 -3.56 9.87
CA PHE A 145 -5.83 -3.49 11.30
C PHE A 145 -5.43 -2.09 11.75
N GLU A 146 -6.42 -1.28 12.12
CA GLU A 146 -6.26 0.07 12.62
C GLU A 146 -6.43 0.05 14.14
N GLY A 147 -5.53 0.72 14.87
CA GLY A 147 -5.57 0.67 16.32
C GLY A 147 -4.74 1.74 17.02
N ARG A 148 -4.64 1.60 18.34
CA ARG A 148 -4.01 2.54 19.27
C ARG A 148 -3.14 1.83 20.30
N GLY A 149 -2.21 2.54 20.92
CA GLY A 149 -1.47 2.08 22.11
C GLY A 149 -0.11 1.47 21.80
N ALA A 150 0.03 0.76 20.68
CA ALA A 150 1.32 0.30 20.20
C ALA A 150 2.02 1.36 19.35
N GLU A 151 3.30 1.60 19.62
CA GLU A 151 4.17 2.42 18.76
C GLU A 151 4.57 1.62 17.51
N PRO A 152 4.34 2.15 16.30
CA PRO A 152 4.66 1.48 15.03
C PRO A 152 6.09 0.94 14.94
N ASP A 153 7.07 1.67 15.46
CA ASP A 153 8.49 1.27 15.40
C ASP A 153 8.79 0.03 16.25
N PHE A 154 8.07 -0.19 17.36
CA PHE A 154 8.24 -1.37 18.21
C PHE A 154 7.57 -2.62 17.65
N ILE A 155 6.48 -2.47 16.88
CA ILE A 155 5.79 -3.62 16.26
C ILE A 155 6.32 -3.96 14.86
N ARG A 156 6.97 -3.02 14.15
CA ARG A 156 7.45 -3.21 12.77
C ARG A 156 8.37 -4.41 12.61
N ARG A 157 9.45 -4.46 13.40
CA ARG A 157 10.45 -5.53 13.30
C ARG A 157 9.91 -6.91 13.70
N PRO A 158 9.22 -7.08 14.85
CA PRO A 158 8.60 -8.35 15.19
C PRO A 158 7.61 -8.84 14.13
N LEU A 159 6.81 -7.94 13.55
CA LEU A 159 5.89 -8.30 12.48
C LEU A 159 6.60 -8.68 11.17
N ALA A 160 7.70 -8.02 10.81
CA ALA A 160 8.48 -8.38 9.62
C ALA A 160 9.14 -9.78 9.74
N GLU A 161 9.68 -10.10 10.93
CA GLU A 161 10.23 -11.43 11.24
C GLU A 161 9.14 -12.51 11.16
N LEU A 162 7.96 -12.22 11.74
CA LEU A 162 6.81 -13.11 11.70
C LEU A 162 6.28 -13.31 10.27
N ALA A 163 6.18 -12.23 9.48
CA ALA A 163 5.66 -12.23 8.11
C ALA A 163 6.41 -13.24 7.23
N SER A 164 7.73 -13.27 7.35
CA SER A 164 8.61 -14.22 6.65
C SER A 164 8.28 -15.68 7.00
N SER A 165 8.02 -15.98 8.28
CA SER A 165 7.68 -17.34 8.73
C SER A 165 6.29 -17.82 8.29
N LEU A 166 5.37 -16.88 8.06
CA LEU A 166 3.97 -17.16 7.72
C LEU A 166 3.66 -17.02 6.23
N SER A 167 4.65 -16.66 5.40
CA SER A 167 4.45 -16.40 3.97
C SER A 167 3.35 -15.37 3.71
N VAL A 168 3.36 -14.30 4.49
CA VAL A 168 2.48 -13.14 4.33
C VAL A 168 3.33 -11.89 4.18
N ASP A 169 2.81 -10.89 3.49
CA ASP A 169 3.40 -9.57 3.40
C ASP A 169 2.75 -8.67 4.48
N VAL A 170 3.57 -7.95 5.25
CA VAL A 170 3.08 -7.05 6.32
C VAL A 170 3.72 -5.69 6.18
N ALA A 171 2.89 -4.64 6.20
CA ALA A 171 3.34 -3.26 6.31
C ALA A 171 2.79 -2.61 7.57
N VAL A 172 3.65 -1.90 8.29
CA VAL A 172 3.28 -1.10 9.47
C VAL A 172 3.42 0.37 9.12
N GLN A 173 2.37 1.15 9.37
CA GLN A 173 2.32 2.56 9.07
C GLN A 173 1.81 3.37 10.26
N GLU A 174 2.36 4.56 10.42
CA GLU A 174 1.82 5.59 11.31
C GLU A 174 0.57 6.23 10.71
N ARG A 175 -0.43 6.50 11.55
CA ARG A 175 -1.65 7.23 11.16
C ARG A 175 -1.61 8.66 11.69
N HIS A 176 -1.03 9.56 10.91
CA HIS A 176 -1.02 11.00 11.22
C HIS A 176 -1.40 11.85 10.01
N LEU A 177 -1.75 13.12 10.22
CA LEU A 177 -2.06 14.03 9.11
C LEU A 177 -0.88 14.19 8.14
N HIS A 178 0.35 14.03 8.64
CA HIS A 178 1.57 14.10 7.83
C HIS A 178 1.69 12.98 6.79
N THR A 179 0.98 11.86 6.93
CA THR A 179 0.91 10.81 5.90
C THR A 179 -0.16 11.09 4.83
N ARG A 180 -0.90 12.20 4.94
CA ARG A 180 -1.82 12.66 3.88
C ARG A 180 -1.13 13.68 2.99
N GLY A 181 -1.03 13.40 1.69
CA GLY A 181 -0.51 14.35 0.70
C GLY A 181 0.08 13.66 -0.52
N GLN A 182 0.76 14.44 -1.35
CA GLN A 182 1.48 13.94 -2.51
C GLN A 182 2.72 13.15 -2.07
N TYR A 183 2.95 12.01 -2.70
CA TYR A 183 4.17 11.20 -2.54
C TYR A 183 5.02 11.24 -3.81
N LEU A 184 6.33 11.02 -3.61
CA LEU A 184 7.27 10.65 -4.66
C LEU A 184 7.45 9.14 -4.60
N VAL A 185 7.18 8.45 -5.70
CA VAL A 185 7.36 7.00 -5.83
C VAL A 185 8.47 6.75 -6.85
N VAL A 186 9.58 6.22 -6.37
CA VAL A 186 10.77 5.89 -7.14
C VAL A 186 10.80 4.37 -7.34
N LEU A 187 10.83 3.92 -8.59
CA LEU A 187 10.84 2.50 -8.92
C LEU A 187 12.11 2.10 -9.66
N ASP A 188 12.67 0.95 -9.30
CA ASP A 188 13.47 0.20 -10.26
C ASP A 188 12.61 -0.25 -11.45
N VAL A 189 13.25 -0.54 -12.57
CA VAL A 189 12.56 -0.89 -13.81
C VAL A 189 12.67 -2.38 -14.07
N ASP A 190 13.88 -2.87 -14.32
CA ASP A 190 14.16 -4.29 -14.56
C ASP A 190 13.69 -5.12 -13.35
N SER A 191 13.08 -6.28 -13.60
CA SER A 191 12.51 -7.17 -12.57
C SER A 191 11.50 -6.54 -11.58
N THR A 192 11.07 -5.29 -11.80
CA THR A 192 10.13 -4.55 -10.95
C THR A 192 8.93 -4.01 -11.75
N VAL A 193 9.14 -2.99 -12.59
CA VAL A 193 8.10 -2.44 -13.49
C VAL A 193 7.90 -3.35 -14.70
N ILE A 194 8.98 -3.96 -15.17
CA ILE A 194 8.99 -4.94 -16.25
C ILE A 194 9.47 -6.29 -15.72
N GLN A 195 9.08 -7.38 -16.39
CA GLN A 195 9.44 -8.74 -16.01
C GLN A 195 10.82 -9.17 -16.52
N ASP A 196 11.38 -8.39 -17.44
CA ASP A 196 12.58 -8.73 -18.19
C ASP A 196 13.77 -7.90 -17.69
N GLU A 197 14.98 -8.39 -17.95
CA GLU A 197 16.22 -7.63 -17.83
C GLU A 197 16.56 -7.07 -19.22
N VAL A 198 16.52 -5.75 -19.41
CA VAL A 198 16.70 -5.14 -20.75
C VAL A 198 18.02 -5.54 -21.41
N ILE A 199 19.08 -5.69 -20.62
CA ILE A 199 20.40 -6.06 -21.14
C ILE A 199 20.44 -7.50 -21.68
N ASP A 200 19.68 -8.41 -21.08
CA ASP A 200 19.60 -9.80 -21.54
C ASP A 200 18.80 -9.89 -22.86
N LEU A 201 17.76 -9.08 -23.00
CA LEU A 201 17.03 -8.93 -24.26
C LEU A 201 17.93 -8.38 -25.38
N LEU A 202 18.80 -7.41 -25.08
CA LEU A 202 19.80 -6.89 -26.04
C LEU A 202 20.85 -7.96 -26.38
N ALA A 203 21.33 -8.70 -25.40
CA ALA A 203 22.33 -9.76 -25.59
C ALA A 203 21.79 -10.93 -26.46
N ALA A 204 20.49 -11.22 -26.35
CA ALA A 204 19.84 -12.19 -27.22
C ALA A 204 19.87 -11.76 -28.69
N GLN A 205 19.81 -10.45 -28.98
CA GLN A 205 19.90 -9.93 -30.35
C GLN A 205 21.33 -9.98 -30.91
N SER A 206 22.37 -9.98 -30.06
CA SER A 206 23.77 -10.16 -30.50
C SER A 206 24.21 -11.63 -30.57
N GLY A 207 23.37 -12.57 -30.11
CA GLY A 207 23.75 -13.98 -29.98
C GLY A 207 24.76 -14.24 -28.86
N ARG A 208 24.97 -13.27 -27.95
CA ARG A 208 25.96 -13.33 -26.85
C ARG A 208 25.30 -13.42 -25.47
N HIS A 209 24.07 -13.92 -25.43
CA HIS A 209 23.29 -14.07 -24.20
C HIS A 209 24.07 -14.83 -23.10
N ASP A 210 24.70 -15.95 -23.45
CA ASP A 210 25.44 -16.78 -22.49
C ASP A 210 26.67 -16.07 -21.91
N GLU A 211 27.33 -15.23 -22.71
CA GLU A 211 28.48 -14.42 -22.27
C GLU A 211 28.03 -13.33 -21.29
N VAL A 212 26.93 -12.64 -21.59
CA VAL A 212 26.34 -11.63 -20.69
C VAL A 212 25.88 -12.28 -19.37
N ALA A 213 25.21 -13.44 -19.45
CA ALA A 213 24.78 -14.18 -18.26
C ALA A 213 25.97 -14.59 -17.37
N ALA A 214 27.09 -15.00 -17.96
CA ALA A 214 28.30 -15.34 -17.21
C ALA A 214 28.89 -14.13 -16.47
N VAL A 215 28.87 -12.94 -17.07
CA VAL A 215 29.31 -11.69 -16.41
C VAL A 215 28.33 -11.28 -15.31
N THR A 216 27.02 -11.40 -15.55
CA THR A 216 25.99 -11.14 -14.53
C THR A 216 26.16 -12.04 -13.31
N ALA A 217 26.47 -13.33 -13.51
CA ALA A 217 26.72 -14.27 -12.43
C ALA A 217 27.92 -13.86 -11.55
N LYS A 218 29.01 -13.39 -12.15
CA LYS A 218 30.18 -12.85 -11.43
C LYS A 218 29.86 -11.60 -10.62
N ALA A 219 29.02 -10.72 -11.15
CA ALA A 219 28.58 -9.53 -10.43
C ALA A 219 27.70 -9.92 -9.22
N MET A 220 26.81 -10.90 -9.39
CA MET A 220 25.95 -11.39 -8.32
C MET A 220 26.71 -12.17 -7.24
N SER A 221 27.83 -12.83 -7.58
CA SER A 221 28.73 -13.47 -6.61
C SER A 221 29.65 -12.48 -5.88
N GLY A 222 29.68 -11.22 -6.33
CA GLY A 222 30.55 -10.17 -5.79
C GLY A 222 32.00 -10.26 -6.26
N GLU A 223 32.28 -11.03 -7.32
CA GLU A 223 33.62 -11.14 -7.92
C GLU A 223 34.04 -9.85 -8.65
N ILE A 224 33.06 -9.13 -9.22
CA ILE A 224 33.25 -7.84 -9.89
C ILE A 224 32.21 -6.83 -9.40
N ASP A 225 32.54 -5.55 -9.42
CA ASP A 225 31.60 -4.50 -9.03
C ASP A 225 30.55 -4.22 -10.13
N PHE A 226 29.52 -3.43 -9.77
CA PHE A 226 28.42 -3.11 -10.70
C PHE A 226 28.88 -2.38 -11.96
N THR A 227 29.79 -1.42 -11.80
CA THR A 227 30.27 -0.58 -12.90
C THR A 227 31.12 -1.39 -13.86
N GLU A 228 32.03 -2.21 -13.34
CA GLU A 228 32.82 -3.15 -14.11
C GLU A 228 31.93 -4.16 -14.84
N SER A 229 30.95 -4.74 -14.14
CA SER A 229 29.97 -5.65 -14.74
C SER A 229 29.16 -4.99 -15.86
N LEU A 230 28.71 -3.75 -15.66
CA LEU A 230 27.96 -3.02 -16.68
C LEU A 230 28.82 -2.79 -17.92
N HIS A 231 30.06 -2.32 -17.76
CA HIS A 231 30.96 -2.11 -18.90
C HIS A 231 31.26 -3.41 -19.65
N GLN A 232 31.54 -4.51 -18.94
CA GLN A 232 31.79 -5.81 -19.57
C GLN A 232 30.56 -6.31 -20.35
N ARG A 233 29.35 -6.20 -19.78
CA ARG A 233 28.12 -6.64 -20.46
C ARG A 233 27.79 -5.76 -21.66
N VAL A 234 27.97 -4.44 -21.55
CA VAL A 234 27.70 -3.50 -22.64
C VAL A 234 28.71 -3.66 -23.77
N ALA A 235 29.98 -3.96 -23.48
CA ALA A 235 30.99 -4.24 -24.52
C ALA A 235 30.57 -5.41 -25.44
N LEU A 236 29.87 -6.42 -24.91
CA LEU A 236 29.36 -7.54 -25.70
C LEU A 236 28.24 -7.13 -26.68
N LEU A 237 27.68 -5.94 -26.54
CA LEU A 237 26.64 -5.39 -27.43
C LEU A 237 27.23 -4.60 -28.60
N GLU A 238 28.56 -4.43 -28.67
CA GLU A 238 29.23 -3.69 -29.74
C GLU A 238 28.88 -4.25 -31.13
N GLY A 239 28.56 -3.32 -32.04
CA GLY A 239 28.23 -3.61 -33.44
C GLY A 239 26.75 -3.93 -33.70
N LEU A 240 25.90 -3.98 -32.66
CA LEU A 240 24.46 -4.04 -32.87
C LEU A 240 23.94 -2.74 -33.51
N PRO A 241 23.01 -2.81 -34.49
CA PRO A 241 22.39 -1.61 -35.04
C PRO A 241 21.50 -0.94 -34.00
N GLU A 242 21.43 0.40 -33.98
CA GLU A 242 20.60 1.18 -33.05
C GLU A 242 19.12 0.77 -33.07
N SER A 243 18.62 0.30 -34.22
CA SER A 243 17.25 -0.23 -34.36
C SER A 243 16.94 -1.40 -33.42
N VAL A 244 17.95 -2.06 -32.87
CA VAL A 244 17.77 -3.12 -31.86
C VAL A 244 17.05 -2.60 -30.61
N LEU A 245 17.21 -1.32 -30.27
CA LEU A 245 16.57 -0.70 -29.10
C LEU A 245 15.04 -0.70 -29.26
N ASP A 246 14.54 -0.45 -30.46
CA ASP A 246 13.11 -0.51 -30.78
C ASP A 246 12.59 -1.95 -30.77
N THR A 247 13.37 -2.90 -31.28
CA THR A 247 13.04 -4.33 -31.25
C THR A 247 12.89 -4.82 -29.81
N VAL A 248 13.86 -4.51 -28.94
CA VAL A 248 13.81 -4.90 -27.52
C VAL A 248 12.63 -4.23 -26.83
N ARG A 249 12.35 -2.95 -27.12
CA ARG A 249 11.18 -2.25 -26.55
C ARG A 249 9.87 -2.97 -26.84
N GLN A 250 9.70 -3.54 -28.03
CA GLN A 250 8.49 -4.29 -28.41
C GLN A 250 8.36 -5.64 -27.70
N GLN A 251 9.45 -6.18 -27.15
CA GLN A 251 9.47 -7.45 -26.44
C GLN A 251 9.20 -7.30 -24.94
N ILE A 252 9.32 -6.08 -24.39
CA ILE A 252 9.15 -5.80 -22.96
C ILE A 252 7.77 -6.22 -22.48
N ARG A 253 7.75 -7.01 -21.41
CA ARG A 253 6.55 -7.37 -20.68
C ARG A 253 6.47 -6.57 -19.40
N LEU A 254 5.39 -5.81 -19.25
CA LEU A 254 5.10 -5.13 -17.99
C LEU A 254 4.76 -6.14 -16.91
N THR A 255 5.25 -5.89 -15.70
CA THR A 255 4.83 -6.62 -14.51
C THR A 255 3.31 -6.50 -14.36
N PRO A 256 2.59 -7.61 -14.09
CA PRO A 256 1.16 -7.56 -13.84
C PRO A 256 0.81 -6.47 -12.81
N GLY A 257 -0.21 -5.67 -13.12
CA GLY A 257 -0.60 -4.55 -12.27
C GLY A 257 0.19 -3.25 -12.48
N ALA A 258 1.32 -3.21 -13.19
CA ALA A 258 2.12 -1.98 -13.34
C ALA A 258 1.36 -0.81 -13.97
N ARG A 259 0.49 -1.08 -14.95
CA ARG A 259 -0.41 -0.07 -15.54
C ARG A 259 -1.41 0.47 -14.53
N THR A 260 -2.02 -0.42 -13.74
CA THR A 260 -2.98 -0.06 -12.68
C THR A 260 -2.31 0.73 -11.55
N PHE A 261 -1.11 0.30 -11.16
CA PHE A 261 -0.25 0.98 -10.21
C PHE A 261 0.00 2.42 -10.64
N CYS A 262 0.59 2.63 -11.82
CA CYS A 262 0.94 3.97 -12.29
C CYS A 262 -0.31 4.84 -12.49
N ARG A 263 -1.37 4.30 -13.11
CA ARG A 263 -2.62 5.04 -13.31
C ARG A 263 -3.24 5.51 -12.00
N THR A 264 -3.30 4.64 -10.99
CA THR A 264 -3.87 4.98 -9.68
C THR A 264 -3.05 6.07 -8.99
N LEU A 265 -1.73 5.94 -8.99
CA LEU A 265 -0.85 6.95 -8.40
C LEU A 265 -0.94 8.30 -9.12
N ASN A 266 -0.99 8.31 -10.45
CA ASN A 266 -1.21 9.53 -11.22
C ASN A 266 -2.56 10.19 -10.90
N ARG A 267 -3.63 9.40 -10.71
CA ARG A 267 -4.95 9.90 -10.30
C ARG A 267 -4.92 10.56 -8.92
N LEU A 268 -4.09 10.05 -8.00
CA LEU A 268 -3.84 10.66 -6.68
C LEU A 268 -2.89 11.87 -6.74
N GLY A 269 -2.39 12.21 -7.93
CA GLY A 269 -1.45 13.30 -8.15
C GLY A 269 -0.05 12.99 -7.68
N TYR A 270 0.34 11.72 -7.50
CA TYR A 270 1.69 11.36 -7.04
C TYR A 270 2.72 11.57 -8.16
N ARG A 271 3.99 11.72 -7.78
CA ARG A 271 5.10 11.81 -8.74
C ARG A 271 5.75 10.45 -8.86
N ILE A 272 5.74 9.88 -10.06
CA ILE A 272 6.38 8.59 -10.35
C ILE A 272 7.71 8.85 -11.06
N ALA A 273 8.80 8.27 -10.57
CA ALA A 273 10.10 8.33 -11.19
C ALA A 273 10.68 6.92 -11.40
N PHE A 274 11.32 6.69 -12.53
CA PHE A 274 12.05 5.45 -12.80
C PHE A 274 13.55 5.65 -12.63
N VAL A 275 14.18 4.78 -11.86
CA VAL A 275 15.61 4.83 -11.52
C VAL A 275 16.21 3.45 -11.73
N SER A 276 16.87 3.28 -12.88
CA SER A 276 17.28 1.97 -13.39
C SER A 276 18.77 1.94 -13.70
N GLY A 277 19.39 0.78 -13.46
CA GLY A 277 20.74 0.48 -13.96
C GLY A 277 20.76 0.04 -15.43
N GLY A 278 19.59 -0.12 -16.05
CA GLY A 278 19.39 -0.40 -17.47
C GLY A 278 19.47 0.87 -18.33
N PHE A 279 18.81 0.84 -19.50
CA PHE A 279 19.03 1.83 -20.54
C PHE A 279 17.80 2.72 -20.82
N GLY A 280 17.96 4.02 -20.60
CA GLY A 280 16.89 5.01 -20.74
C GLY A 280 16.26 5.03 -22.14
N GLN A 281 17.06 4.82 -23.18
CA GLN A 281 16.60 4.80 -24.58
C GLN A 281 15.54 3.72 -24.84
N VAL A 282 15.60 2.59 -24.14
CA VAL A 282 14.64 1.49 -24.31
C VAL A 282 13.33 1.83 -23.59
N ILE A 283 13.43 2.30 -22.34
CA ILE A 283 12.29 2.45 -21.42
C ILE A 283 11.52 3.78 -21.58
N SER A 284 12.12 4.80 -22.21
CA SER A 284 11.54 6.16 -22.22
C SER A 284 10.11 6.22 -22.80
N PRO A 285 9.78 5.58 -23.93
CA PRO A 285 8.41 5.61 -24.43
C PRO A 285 7.40 4.91 -23.52
N LEU A 286 7.81 3.79 -22.90
CA LEU A 286 6.98 3.07 -21.94
C LEU A 286 6.71 3.91 -20.69
N ALA A 287 7.73 4.57 -20.16
CA ALA A 287 7.61 5.46 -19.01
C ALA A 287 6.67 6.66 -19.31
N ASN A 288 6.77 7.24 -20.50
CA ASN A 288 5.85 8.31 -20.94
C ASN A 288 4.40 7.81 -21.01
N GLU A 289 4.16 6.61 -21.53
CA GLU A 289 2.83 5.98 -21.56
C GLU A 289 2.25 5.77 -20.14
N LEU A 290 3.11 5.44 -19.18
CA LEU A 290 2.74 5.22 -17.78
C LEU A 290 2.60 6.53 -16.97
N GLY A 291 2.85 7.70 -17.57
CA GLY A 291 2.77 9.00 -16.90
C GLY A 291 3.91 9.23 -15.89
N VAL A 292 5.06 8.61 -16.12
CA VAL A 292 6.27 8.81 -15.31
C VAL A 292 6.80 10.22 -15.56
N VAL A 293 7.11 10.95 -14.47
CA VAL A 293 7.52 12.36 -14.57
C VAL A 293 9.03 12.54 -14.71
N GLU A 294 9.82 11.52 -14.40
CA GLU A 294 11.27 11.55 -14.49
C GLU A 294 11.85 10.14 -14.71
N ILE A 295 12.91 10.06 -15.52
CA ILE A 295 13.66 8.83 -15.76
C ILE A 295 15.15 9.12 -15.52
N ARG A 296 15.78 8.30 -14.69
CA ARG A 296 17.24 8.23 -14.52
C ARG A 296 17.72 6.82 -14.84
N ALA A 297 18.49 6.70 -15.91
CA ALA A 297 19.02 5.43 -16.39
C ALA A 297 20.32 5.64 -17.16
N ASN A 298 21.06 4.57 -17.40
CA ASN A 298 22.26 4.61 -18.23
C ASN A 298 21.89 4.86 -19.70
N THR A 299 22.84 5.36 -20.48
CA THR A 299 22.66 5.63 -21.91
C THR A 299 23.72 4.87 -22.70
N LEU A 300 23.29 4.07 -23.69
CA LEU A 300 24.20 3.37 -24.60
C LEU A 300 24.74 4.37 -25.61
N GLU A 301 26.05 4.36 -25.80
CA GLU A 301 26.69 5.17 -26.84
C GLU A 301 26.38 4.60 -28.23
N VAL A 302 25.92 5.47 -29.12
CA VAL A 302 25.63 5.16 -30.52
C VAL A 302 26.54 6.00 -31.40
N ASP A 303 27.25 5.36 -32.32
CA ASP A 303 28.03 6.03 -33.36
C ASP A 303 27.77 5.36 -34.72
N GLY A 304 27.60 6.17 -35.77
CA GLY A 304 27.30 5.68 -37.11
C GLY A 304 26.03 4.80 -37.23
N GLY A 305 25.09 4.88 -36.28
CA GLY A 305 23.89 4.03 -36.22
C GLY A 305 24.10 2.65 -35.59
N TYR A 306 25.23 2.44 -34.90
CA TYR A 306 25.57 1.20 -34.21
C TYR A 306 25.96 1.45 -32.75
N LEU A 307 25.71 0.47 -31.88
CA LEU A 307 26.16 0.50 -30.50
C LEU A 307 27.68 0.34 -30.46
N THR A 308 28.37 1.22 -29.72
CA THR A 308 29.84 1.20 -29.62
C THR A 308 30.37 0.25 -28.53
N GLY A 309 29.46 -0.37 -27.77
CA GLY A 309 29.83 -1.17 -26.60
C GLY A 309 30.20 -0.35 -25.36
N ARG A 310 29.85 0.95 -25.32
CA ARG A 310 30.08 1.83 -24.16
C ARG A 310 28.80 2.49 -23.66
N VAL A 311 28.84 2.99 -22.43
CA VAL A 311 27.81 3.86 -21.85
C VAL A 311 28.32 5.30 -21.76
N VAL A 312 27.43 6.27 -21.93
CA VAL A 312 27.73 7.70 -21.79
C VAL A 312 27.09 8.31 -20.55
N GLY A 313 27.78 9.28 -19.96
CA GLY A 313 27.33 10.03 -18.79
C GLY A 313 27.61 9.32 -17.47
N ASP A 314 26.94 9.80 -16.42
CA ASP A 314 27.06 9.23 -15.09
C ASP A 314 26.36 7.87 -15.02
N ILE A 315 27.03 6.89 -14.40
CA ILE A 315 26.48 5.55 -14.21
C ILE A 315 25.50 5.56 -13.04
N VAL A 316 24.29 5.05 -13.27
CA VAL A 316 23.29 4.85 -12.22
C VAL A 316 23.60 3.54 -11.49
N ASP A 317 24.52 3.62 -10.55
CA ASP A 317 24.87 2.54 -9.62
C ASP A 317 24.04 2.60 -8.33
N ARG A 318 24.35 1.73 -7.36
CA ARG A 318 23.62 1.63 -6.10
C ARG A 318 23.60 2.95 -5.29
N PRO A 319 24.74 3.62 -5.02
CA PRO A 319 24.75 4.97 -4.45
C PRO A 319 24.04 6.01 -5.33
N GLY A 320 24.16 5.88 -6.66
CA GLY A 320 23.49 6.73 -7.64
C GLY A 320 21.96 6.70 -7.50
N LYS A 321 21.37 5.52 -7.29
CA LYS A 321 19.91 5.38 -7.08
C LYS A 321 19.43 6.16 -5.86
N ARG A 322 20.16 6.08 -4.75
CA ARG A 322 19.90 6.86 -3.54
C ARG A 322 19.97 8.36 -3.80
N LYS A 323 21.07 8.81 -4.43
CA LYS A 323 21.29 10.23 -4.76
C LYS A 323 20.13 10.77 -5.59
N VAL A 324 19.68 10.03 -6.60
CA VAL A 324 18.53 10.41 -7.43
C VAL A 324 17.25 10.56 -6.60
N LEU A 325 16.94 9.61 -5.70
CA LEU A 325 15.77 9.72 -4.84
C LEU A 325 15.80 11.00 -3.99
N GLU A 326 16.93 11.28 -3.36
CA GLU A 326 17.12 12.47 -2.51
C GLU A 326 17.01 13.77 -3.34
N GLU A 327 17.63 13.81 -4.53
CA GLU A 327 17.55 14.94 -5.46
C GLU A 327 16.13 15.22 -5.94
N LEU A 328 15.39 14.17 -6.32
CA LEU A 328 14.01 14.30 -6.78
C LEU A 328 13.06 14.71 -5.66
N ALA A 329 13.27 14.20 -4.45
CA ALA A 329 12.52 14.62 -3.27
C ALA A 329 12.67 16.13 -3.03
N VAL A 330 13.89 16.65 -3.08
CA VAL A 330 14.18 18.08 -2.96
C VAL A 330 13.55 18.87 -4.12
N ARG A 331 13.76 18.44 -5.36
CA ARG A 331 13.25 19.12 -6.57
C ARG A 331 11.72 19.24 -6.57
N PHE A 332 11.02 18.21 -6.12
CA PHE A 332 9.55 18.20 -6.07
C PHE A 332 9.00 18.77 -4.75
N GLY A 333 9.85 19.16 -3.80
CA GLY A 333 9.41 19.67 -2.49
C GLY A 333 8.70 18.61 -1.65
N ILE A 334 9.04 17.34 -1.83
CA ILE A 334 8.43 16.20 -1.14
C ILE A 334 9.36 15.78 0.00
N PRO A 335 8.90 15.82 1.27
CA PRO A 335 9.73 15.43 2.40
C PRO A 335 10.03 13.93 2.38
N ARG A 336 11.18 13.52 2.95
CA ARG A 336 11.62 12.10 2.97
C ARG A 336 10.54 11.12 3.43
N HIS A 337 9.77 11.44 4.47
CA HIS A 337 8.71 10.55 4.97
C HIS A 337 7.54 10.34 3.96
N ARG A 338 7.53 11.06 2.83
CA ARG A 338 6.62 10.89 1.70
C ARG A 338 7.31 10.41 0.42
N THR A 339 8.50 9.83 0.55
CA THR A 339 9.15 9.10 -0.55
C THR A 339 8.94 7.60 -0.36
N ILE A 340 8.62 6.92 -1.45
CA ILE A 340 8.49 5.47 -1.52
C ILE A 340 9.52 4.99 -2.54
N ALA A 341 10.33 4.00 -2.17
CA ALA A 341 11.22 3.31 -3.09
C ALA A 341 10.74 1.87 -3.27
N ILE A 342 10.74 1.38 -4.51
CA ILE A 342 10.36 0.00 -4.85
C ILE A 342 11.44 -0.61 -5.72
N GLY A 343 11.97 -1.76 -5.31
CA GLY A 343 13.01 -2.49 -6.06
C GLY A 343 13.10 -3.96 -5.64
N ASP A 344 13.86 -4.74 -6.40
CA ASP A 344 14.01 -6.19 -6.19
C ASP A 344 15.43 -6.59 -5.75
N GLY A 345 16.44 -5.78 -6.08
CA GLY A 345 17.82 -6.23 -6.15
C GLY A 345 18.78 -5.58 -5.15
N ALA A 346 19.98 -6.14 -5.05
CA ALA A 346 21.04 -5.60 -4.20
C ALA A 346 21.50 -4.19 -4.64
N ASN A 347 21.27 -3.84 -5.90
CA ASN A 347 21.46 -2.50 -6.49
C ASN A 347 20.49 -1.45 -5.91
N ASP A 348 19.36 -1.86 -5.31
CA ASP A 348 18.34 -0.95 -4.78
C ASP A 348 18.50 -0.65 -3.29
N VAL A 349 19.36 -1.38 -2.57
CA VAL A 349 19.47 -1.32 -1.10
C VAL A 349 19.58 0.11 -0.58
N ASP A 350 20.50 0.91 -1.12
CA ASP A 350 20.72 2.27 -0.62
C ASP A 350 19.51 3.19 -0.90
N MET A 351 18.79 2.96 -2.00
CA MET A 351 17.57 3.69 -2.34
C MET A 351 16.41 3.30 -1.41
N LEU A 352 16.27 2.00 -1.13
CA LEU A 352 15.27 1.47 -0.20
C LEU A 352 15.47 2.00 1.21
N GLU A 353 16.71 1.99 1.72
CA GLU A 353 17.07 2.54 3.04
C GLU A 353 16.87 4.07 3.13
N ALA A 354 17.14 4.78 2.03
CA ALA A 354 17.01 6.23 1.98
C ALA A 354 15.55 6.71 1.92
N ALA A 355 14.62 5.90 1.42
CA ALA A 355 13.22 6.26 1.31
C ALA A 355 12.53 6.43 2.67
N GLY A 356 11.37 7.10 2.70
CA GLY A 356 10.47 7.08 3.85
C GLY A 356 9.76 5.73 4.02
N LEU A 357 9.55 5.02 2.92
CA LEU A 357 9.05 3.64 2.87
C LEU A 357 9.78 2.87 1.75
N GLY A 358 10.69 1.98 2.12
CA GLY A 358 11.36 1.06 1.20
C GLY A 358 10.57 -0.24 1.04
N ILE A 359 10.22 -0.61 -0.19
CA ILE A 359 9.44 -1.80 -0.51
C ILE A 359 10.25 -2.76 -1.38
N ALA A 360 10.51 -3.94 -0.85
CA ALA A 360 11.13 -5.04 -1.59
C ALA A 360 10.06 -5.79 -2.40
N PHE A 361 10.02 -5.61 -3.73
CA PHE A 361 9.05 -6.26 -4.61
C PHE A 361 9.64 -7.53 -5.24
N ASN A 362 9.06 -8.71 -4.95
CA ASN A 362 9.56 -10.02 -5.38
C ASN A 362 11.07 -10.20 -5.21
N ALA A 363 11.62 -9.53 -4.20
CA ALA A 363 13.03 -9.17 -4.15
C ALA A 363 13.96 -10.35 -3.83
N LYS A 364 15.24 -10.19 -4.09
CA LYS A 364 16.31 -11.08 -3.63
C LYS A 364 16.58 -10.85 -2.12
N PRO A 365 17.23 -11.79 -1.40
CA PRO A 365 17.44 -11.68 0.05
C PRO A 365 18.09 -10.37 0.51
N ALA A 366 19.04 -9.83 -0.28
CA ALA A 366 19.75 -8.59 0.06
C ALA A 366 18.80 -7.37 0.18
N ALA A 367 17.86 -7.21 -0.76
CA ALA A 367 16.88 -6.13 -0.72
C ALA A 367 15.77 -6.38 0.32
N ARG A 368 15.35 -7.63 0.52
CA ARG A 368 14.38 -7.96 1.58
C ARG A 368 14.90 -7.65 2.99
N ALA A 369 16.21 -7.82 3.22
CA ALA A 369 16.81 -7.65 4.53
C ALA A 369 16.84 -6.19 5.02
N VAL A 370 16.75 -5.22 4.11
CA VAL A 370 16.89 -3.78 4.41
C VAL A 370 15.59 -3.00 4.19
N ALA A 371 14.63 -3.54 3.43
CA ALA A 371 13.36 -2.89 3.15
C ALA A 371 12.47 -2.83 4.41
N ASP A 372 11.65 -1.78 4.51
CA ASP A 372 10.65 -1.66 5.58
C ASP A 372 9.56 -2.73 5.49
N THR A 373 9.27 -3.17 4.27
CA THR A 373 8.26 -4.19 3.96
C THR A 373 8.59 -4.88 2.64
N SER A 374 8.00 -6.05 2.41
CA SER A 374 8.11 -6.80 1.17
C SER A 374 6.75 -7.07 0.56
N VAL A 375 6.72 -7.19 -0.77
CA VAL A 375 5.58 -7.71 -1.52
C VAL A 375 6.04 -8.94 -2.29
N SER A 376 5.50 -10.10 -1.94
CA SER A 376 5.85 -11.39 -2.53
C SER A 376 4.85 -11.84 -3.60
N ALA A 377 3.75 -11.10 -3.76
CA ALA A 377 2.79 -11.32 -4.83
C ALA A 377 3.33 -10.80 -6.17
N PRO A 378 3.14 -11.50 -7.30
CA PRO A 378 3.67 -11.08 -8.61
C PRO A 378 2.84 -9.97 -9.28
N TYR A 379 2.24 -9.08 -8.49
CA TYR A 379 1.35 -8.02 -8.95
C TYR A 379 1.77 -6.68 -8.34
N LEU A 380 2.31 -5.77 -9.16
CA LEU A 380 2.85 -4.49 -8.70
C LEU A 380 1.77 -3.58 -8.09
N ASP A 381 0.53 -3.68 -8.55
CA ASP A 381 -0.62 -2.96 -7.97
C ASP A 381 -0.98 -3.41 -6.56
N SER A 382 -0.46 -4.54 -6.08
CA SER A 382 -0.61 -4.96 -4.67
C SER A 382 0.08 -4.00 -3.69
N VAL A 383 1.09 -3.25 -4.15
CA VAL A 383 1.73 -2.20 -3.36
C VAL A 383 0.71 -1.11 -2.96
N LEU A 384 -0.28 -0.83 -3.79
CA LEU A 384 -1.34 0.16 -3.49
C LEU A 384 -2.10 -0.21 -2.20
N PHE A 385 -2.26 -1.51 -1.93
CA PHE A 385 -2.95 -1.98 -0.73
C PHE A 385 -2.14 -1.68 0.54
N LEU A 386 -0.81 -1.77 0.47
CA LEU A 386 0.07 -1.34 1.57
C LEU A 386 -0.07 0.16 1.82
N MET A 387 -0.42 0.95 0.82
CA MET A 387 -0.67 2.38 0.92
C MET A 387 -2.09 2.71 1.41
N GLY A 388 -2.89 1.69 1.75
CA GLY A 388 -4.26 1.82 2.23
C GLY A 388 -5.30 2.11 1.15
N ILE A 389 -4.90 2.07 -0.13
CA ILE A 389 -5.82 2.22 -1.27
C ILE A 389 -6.56 0.90 -1.44
N THR A 390 -7.88 0.93 -1.44
CA THR A 390 -8.69 -0.30 -1.57
C THR A 390 -8.87 -0.71 -3.02
N ARG A 391 -9.09 -2.01 -3.24
CA ARG A 391 -9.40 -2.53 -4.58
C ARG A 391 -10.69 -1.91 -5.14
N ASP A 392 -11.69 -1.73 -4.30
CA ASP A 392 -12.98 -1.16 -4.68
C ASP A 392 -12.84 0.30 -5.12
N GLU A 393 -11.96 1.10 -4.49
CA GLU A 393 -11.65 2.47 -4.93
C GLU A 393 -11.00 2.51 -6.30
N ILE A 394 -10.06 1.59 -6.58
CA ILE A 394 -9.38 1.47 -7.87
C ILE A 394 -10.40 1.13 -8.97
N GLU A 395 -11.19 0.08 -8.77
CA GLU A 395 -12.17 -0.39 -9.76
C GLU A 395 -13.27 0.64 -10.01
N ARG A 396 -13.74 1.31 -8.96
CA ARG A 396 -14.73 2.39 -9.09
C ARG A 396 -14.15 3.54 -9.91
N ALA A 397 -12.94 3.98 -9.61
CA ALA A 397 -12.32 5.07 -10.34
C ALA A 397 -12.02 4.70 -11.81
N ASP A 398 -11.60 3.46 -12.06
CA ASP A 398 -11.39 2.96 -13.43
C ASP A 398 -12.69 2.86 -14.23
N SER A 399 -13.78 2.42 -13.60
CA SER A 399 -15.09 2.37 -14.26
C SER A 399 -15.61 3.76 -14.68
N LEU A 400 -15.32 4.79 -13.90
CA LEU A 400 -15.67 6.18 -14.23
C LEU A 400 -14.91 6.70 -15.45
N ASP A 401 -13.71 6.20 -15.68
CA ASP A 401 -12.85 6.53 -16.83
C ASP A 401 -13.09 5.58 -18.03
N GLY A 402 -14.07 4.67 -17.94
CA GLY A 402 -14.39 3.71 -19.00
C GLY A 402 -13.36 2.60 -19.17
N ILE A 403 -12.48 2.40 -18.19
CA ILE A 403 -11.47 1.33 -18.18
C ILE A 403 -12.10 0.09 -17.58
N THR A 404 -12.27 -0.96 -18.40
CA THR A 404 -12.70 -2.27 -17.91
C THR A 404 -11.52 -3.03 -17.30
N ALA A 405 -11.72 -3.59 -16.10
CA ALA A 405 -10.77 -4.53 -15.53
C ALA A 405 -10.61 -5.73 -16.49
N PRO A 406 -9.41 -6.32 -16.61
CA PRO A 406 -9.28 -7.60 -17.31
C PRO A 406 -10.22 -8.61 -16.65
N GLU A 407 -11.00 -9.33 -17.47
CA GLU A 407 -11.97 -10.33 -16.98
C GLU A 407 -11.28 -11.26 -15.99
N THR A 408 -11.68 -11.19 -14.72
CA THR A 408 -11.31 -12.21 -13.74
C THR A 408 -12.00 -13.50 -14.20
N THR A 409 -11.24 -14.43 -14.78
CA THR A 409 -11.75 -15.78 -15.04
C THR A 409 -12.19 -16.38 -13.71
N SER A 410 -13.49 -16.34 -13.44
CA SER A 410 -14.11 -17.14 -12.40
C SER A 410 -14.17 -18.59 -12.88
N SER A 411 -13.04 -19.30 -12.85
CA SER A 411 -13.08 -20.74 -12.61
C SER A 411 -13.39 -20.88 -11.11
N GLY A 412 -14.65 -20.95 -10.67
CA GLY A 412 -15.59 -21.95 -11.13
C GLY A 412 -15.09 -23.29 -10.60
N ASP A 413 -15.43 -23.57 -9.35
CA ASP A 413 -15.27 -24.87 -8.71
C ASP A 413 -15.71 -25.97 -9.67
N SER A 414 -14.76 -26.73 -10.19
CA SER A 414 -14.97 -28.11 -10.60
C SER A 414 -13.63 -28.75 -10.90
N HIS A 415 -13.06 -29.46 -9.92
CA HIS A 415 -12.33 -30.69 -10.23
C HIS A 415 -12.66 -31.75 -9.16
N PRO A 416 -12.77 -33.03 -9.59
CA PRO A 416 -13.51 -34.10 -8.91
C PRO A 416 -12.87 -34.60 -7.61
#